data_AF-A0A0J6T9I2-F1
#
_entry.id   AF-A0A0J6T9I2-F1
#
_cell.length_a   1.000
_cell.length_b   1.000
_cell.length_c   1.000
_cell.angle_alpha   90.00
_cell.angle_beta   90.00
_cell.angle_gamma   90.00
#
_symmetry.space_group_name_H-M   'P 1'
#
loop_
_entity.id
_entity.type
_entity.pdbx_description
1 polymer ?
#
loop_
_entity_poly.entity_id
_entity_poly.type
_entity_poly.pdbx_seq_one_letter_code
_entity_poly.pdbx_strand_id
1 'polypeptide(L)'
;MKRKDLIAAVRDQHPDATKKQIVRAAFYALTHGVDDDLEQAQRLHAFALTERAGDEEDALPHKRPGKKERRKERESEGQGDHQ
;
A
#
# COMPACT_ATOMS: atom_id res chain seq x y z
N MET A 1 17.95 -1.79 -9.20
CA MET A 1 17.70 -1.62 -7.75
C MET A 1 16.34 -2.21 -7.44
N LYS A 2 16.19 -3.06 -6.41
CA LYS A 2 14.89 -3.65 -6.09
C LYS A 2 14.15 -2.77 -5.07
N ARG A 3 12.81 -2.87 -5.01
CA ARG A 3 11.96 -2.12 -4.06
C ARG A 3 12.42 -2.28 -2.59
N LYS A 4 12.94 -3.47 -2.24
CA LYS A 4 13.45 -3.77 -0.90
C LYS A 4 14.72 -2.97 -0.57
N ASP A 5 15.62 -2.83 -1.53
CA ASP A 5 16.89 -2.11 -1.37
C ASP A 5 16.63 -0.61 -1.17
N LEU A 6 15.64 -0.04 -1.87
CA LEU A 6 15.19 1.34 -1.68
C LEU A 6 14.67 1.59 -0.26
N ILE A 7 13.81 0.70 0.25
CA ILE A 7 13.28 0.84 1.61
C ILE A 7 14.39 0.69 2.66
N ALA A 8 15.36 -0.19 2.44
CA ALA A 8 16.51 -0.34 3.33
C ALA A 8 17.35 0.94 3.37
N ALA A 9 17.71 1.48 2.20
CA ALA A 9 18.49 2.72 2.11
C ALA A 9 17.82 3.94 2.78
N VAL A 10 16.49 4.01 2.75
CA VAL A 10 15.74 5.06 3.45
C VAL A 10 15.76 4.84 4.97
N ARG A 11 15.71 3.60 5.43
CA ARG A 11 15.77 3.27 6.86
C ARG A 11 17.14 3.47 7.48
N ASP A 12 18.21 3.30 6.70
CA ASP A 12 19.56 3.59 7.16
C ASP A 12 19.71 5.07 7.57
N GLN A 13 18.99 5.97 6.90
CA GLN A 13 18.95 7.41 7.20
C GLN A 13 17.84 7.77 8.20
N HIS A 14 16.75 7.02 8.20
CA HIS A 14 15.57 7.24 9.06
C HIS A 14 15.17 5.93 9.77
N PRO A 15 15.85 5.56 10.87
CA PRO A 15 15.67 4.26 11.52
C PRO A 15 14.24 4.03 12.01
N ASP A 16 13.58 5.10 12.46
CA ASP A 16 12.22 5.06 13.01
C ASP A 16 11.14 5.02 11.92
N ALA A 17 11.52 5.18 10.64
CA ALA A 17 10.56 5.24 9.54
C ALA A 17 9.97 3.86 9.24
N THR A 18 8.66 3.76 9.44
CA THR A 18 7.91 2.57 9.04
C THR A 18 7.81 2.49 7.51
N LYS A 19 7.68 1.27 6.96
CA LYS A 19 7.46 1.06 5.53
C LYS A 19 6.28 1.90 5.00
N LYS A 20 5.22 2.05 5.80
CA LYS A 20 4.04 2.86 5.46
C LYS A 20 4.40 4.33 5.29
N GLN A 21 5.20 4.89 6.20
CA GLN A 21 5.65 6.28 6.11
C GLN A 21 6.55 6.49 4.90
N ILE A 22 7.46 5.56 4.63
CA ILE A 22 8.38 5.64 3.48
C ILE A 22 7.60 5.66 2.16
N VAL A 23 6.69 4.70 1.97
CA VAL A 23 5.87 4.62 0.75
C VAL A 23 4.97 5.86 0.62
N ARG A 24 4.37 6.31 1.73
CA ARG A 24 3.53 7.52 1.74
C ARG A 24 4.33 8.78 1.38
N ALA A 25 5.53 8.94 1.94
CA ALA A 25 6.41 10.07 1.64
C ALA A 25 6.87 10.05 0.18
N ALA A 26 7.23 8.88 -0.35
CA ALA A 26 7.58 8.73 -1.75
C ALA A 26 6.42 9.12 -2.68
N PHE A 27 5.19 8.69 -2.36
CA PHE A 27 4.00 9.09 -3.10
C PHE A 27 3.80 10.60 -3.07
N TYR A 28 3.84 11.22 -1.88
CA TYR A 28 3.71 12.67 -1.78
C TYR A 28 4.80 13.40 -2.55
N ALA A 29 6.07 12.98 -2.44
CA ALA A 29 7.17 13.59 -3.18
C ALA A 29 6.98 13.50 -4.70
N LEU A 30 6.40 12.40 -5.20
CA LEU A 30 6.11 12.22 -6.62
C LEU A 30 4.93 13.09 -7.09
N THR A 31 3.92 13.30 -6.24
CA THR A 31 2.70 14.05 -6.60
C THR A 31 2.75 15.52 -6.21
N HIS A 32 3.77 15.95 -5.48
CA HIS A 32 3.87 17.33 -5.00
C HIS A 32 4.31 18.26 -6.12
N GLY A 33 3.64 19.40 -6.28
CA GLY A 33 3.94 20.39 -7.33
C GLY A 33 3.43 20.03 -8.73
N VAL A 34 2.72 18.91 -8.86
CA VAL A 34 2.14 18.46 -10.14
C VAL A 34 1.03 19.41 -10.64
N ASP A 35 0.34 20.08 -9.72
CA ASP A 35 -0.68 21.07 -10.05
C ASP A 35 -0.08 22.34 -10.71
N ASP A 36 1.20 22.61 -10.46
CA ASP A 36 1.92 23.77 -10.99
C ASP A 36 2.64 23.47 -12.33
N ASP A 37 2.73 22.19 -12.73
CA ASP A 37 3.41 21.73 -13.94
C ASP A 37 2.58 20.70 -14.71
N LEU A 38 1.88 21.20 -15.75
CA LEU A 38 1.03 20.39 -16.63
C LEU A 38 1.80 19.28 -17.34
N GLU A 39 3.06 19.50 -17.71
CA GLU A 39 3.87 18.50 -18.42
C GLU A 39 4.27 17.35 -17.49
N GLN A 40 4.59 17.68 -16.23
CA GLN A 40 4.81 16.70 -15.18
C GLN A 40 3.53 15.91 -14.84
N ALA A 41 2.38 16.57 -14.79
CA ALA A 41 1.08 15.91 -14.61
C ALA A 41 0.78 14.91 -15.73
N GLN A 42 1.01 15.30 -16.97
CA GLN A 42 0.82 14.42 -18.14
C GLN A 42 1.77 13.21 -18.11
N ARG A 43 3.04 13.40 -17.73
CA ARG A 43 4.00 12.31 -17.58
C ARG A 43 3.58 11.32 -16.49
N LEU A 44 3.18 11.82 -15.33
CA LEU A 44 2.72 10.97 -14.22
C LEU A 44 1.45 10.19 -14.59
N HIS A 45 0.52 10.84 -15.29
CA HIS A 45 -0.70 10.20 -15.80
C HIS A 45 -0.39 9.11 -16.83
N ALA A 46 0.49 9.37 -17.80
CA ALA A 46 0.91 8.36 -18.78
C ALA A 46 1.59 7.16 -18.10
N PHE A 47 2.48 7.41 -17.14
CA PHE A 47 3.11 6.37 -16.33
C PHE A 47 2.09 5.49 -15.61
N ALA A 48 1.09 6.10 -14.96
CA ALA A 48 0.04 5.36 -14.25
C ALA A 48 -0.80 4.47 -15.19
N LEU A 49 -1.06 4.90 -16.42
CA LEU A 49 -1.77 4.09 -17.41
C LEU A 49 -0.93 2.87 -17.85
N THR A 50 0.37 3.05 -18.06
CA THR A 50 1.28 1.96 -18.44
C THR A 50 1.41 0.93 -17.33
N GLU A 51 1.67 1.34 -16.09
CA GLU A 51 1.82 0.40 -14.96
C GLU A 51 0.51 -0.32 -14.63
N ARG A 52 -0.64 0.34 -14.77
CA ARG A 52 -1.96 -0.29 -14.56
C ARG A 52 -2.21 -1.44 -15.54
N ALA A 53 -1.72 -1.34 -16.79
CA ALA A 53 -1.91 -2.36 -17.80
C ALA A 53 -0.97 -3.57 -17.65
N GLY A 54 0.11 -3.43 -16.87
CA GLY A 54 1.12 -4.48 -16.70
C GLY A 54 0.86 -5.48 -15.57
N ASP A 55 -0.16 -5.27 -14.72
CA ASP A 55 -0.28 -5.93 -13.41
C ASP A 55 -1.51 -6.86 -13.26
N GLU A 56 -2.03 -7.41 -14.36
CA GLU A 56 -3.05 -8.48 -14.28
C GLU A 56 -2.48 -9.83 -13.81
N GLU A 57 -1.15 -10.02 -13.80
CA GLU A 57 -0.50 -11.31 -13.49
C GLU A 57 0.13 -11.42 -12.08
N ASP A 58 0.39 -10.32 -11.34
CA ASP A 58 1.05 -10.37 -10.01
C ASP A 58 0.17 -9.79 -8.87
N ALA A 59 -1.11 -9.53 -9.16
CA ALA A 59 -2.09 -9.20 -8.15
C ALA A 59 -2.46 -10.45 -7.35
N LEU A 60 -1.68 -10.78 -6.32
CA LEU A 60 -2.14 -11.66 -5.24
C LEU A 60 -3.54 -11.19 -4.83
N PRO A 61 -4.58 -12.04 -4.89
CA PRO A 61 -5.91 -11.64 -4.52
C PRO A 61 -5.88 -11.27 -3.04
N HIS A 62 -5.95 -9.98 -2.74
CA HIS A 62 -6.31 -9.52 -1.42
C HIS A 62 -7.75 -9.97 -1.17
N LYS A 63 -7.90 -11.19 -0.66
CA LYS A 63 -9.11 -11.64 0.02
C LYS A 63 -9.34 -10.66 1.15
N ARG A 64 -10.12 -9.61 0.89
CA ARG A 64 -10.76 -8.82 1.95
C ARG A 64 -11.61 -9.84 2.70
N PRO A 65 -11.35 -10.16 3.98
CA PRO A 65 -12.28 -11.00 4.73
C PRO A 65 -13.62 -10.26 4.71
N GLY A 66 -14.56 -10.81 3.96
CA GLY A 66 -15.89 -10.25 3.83
C GLY A 66 -16.50 -10.16 5.22
N LYS A 67 -17.27 -9.09 5.46
CA LYS A 67 -17.99 -8.79 6.72
C LYS A 67 -18.71 -9.97 7.41
N LYS A 68 -18.90 -11.11 6.73
CA LYS A 68 -19.48 -12.34 7.29
C LYS A 68 -18.53 -13.10 8.24
N GLU A 69 -17.22 -13.09 8.03
CA GLU A 69 -16.30 -13.89 8.85
C GLU A 69 -16.13 -13.31 10.26
N ARG A 70 -16.09 -11.98 10.37
CA ARG A 70 -16.03 -11.25 11.66
C ARG A 70 -17.23 -11.46 12.59
N ARG A 71 -18.38 -11.94 12.08
CA ARG A 71 -19.53 -12.28 12.93
C ARG A 71 -19.41 -13.69 13.53
N LYS A 72 -18.72 -14.61 12.85
CA LYS A 72 -18.61 -16.00 13.30
C LYS A 72 -17.58 -16.16 14.43
N GLU A 73 -16.52 -15.36 14.45
CA GLU A 73 -15.53 -15.34 15.54
C GLU A 73 -16.11 -14.87 16.88
N ARG A 74 -17.04 -13.90 16.86
CA ARG A 74 -17.65 -13.38 18.10
C ARG A 74 -18.70 -14.31 18.72
N GLU A 75 -19.21 -15.27 17.95
CA GLU A 75 -20.20 -16.24 18.44
C GLU A 75 -19.54 -17.50 19.03
N SER A 76 -18.28 -17.78 18.68
CA SER A 76 -17.53 -18.93 19.21
C SER A 76 -16.77 -18.67 20.51
N GLU A 77 -16.64 -17.42 20.96
CA GLU A 77 -15.97 -17.07 22.23
C GLU A 77 -16.94 -16.91 23.42
N GLY A 78 -18.24 -17.18 23.22
CA GLY A 78 -19.30 -16.91 24.20
C GLY A 78 -19.96 -18.12 24.86
N GLN A 79 -19.41 -19.34 24.74
CA GLN A 79 -20.03 -20.53 25.35
C GLN A 79 -18.99 -21.55 25.80
N GLY A 80 -18.55 -21.41 27.05
CA GLY A 80 -17.67 -22.36 27.72
C GLY A 80 -17.23 -21.82 29.07
N ASP A 81 -18.12 -21.90 30.05
CA ASP A 81 -17.88 -22.18 31.48
C ASP A 81 -19.03 -21.62 32.33
N HIS A 82 -19.95 -22.50 32.73
CA HIS A 82 -20.64 -22.41 34.02
C HIS A 82 -20.77 -23.85 34.53
N GLN A 83 -20.02 -24.13 35.60
CA GLN A 83 -20.21 -25.29 36.48
C GLN A 83 -21.53 -25.17 37.24
#